data_AF-A0A937UZY0-F1
#
_entry.id   AF-A0A937UZY0-F1
#
_cell.length_a   1.000
_cell.length_b   1.000
_cell.length_c   1.000
_cell.angle_alpha   90.00
_cell.angle_beta   90.00
_cell.angle_gamma   90.00
#
_symmetry.space_group_name_H-M   'P 1'
#
loop_
_entity.id
_entity.type
_entity.pdbx_description
1 polymer ?
#
loop_
_entity_poly.entity_id
_entity_poly.type
_entity_poly.pdbx_seq_one_letter_code
_entity_poly.pdbx_strand_id
1 'polypeptide(L)'
;MSSLAGRRRNVPWIHRWSRQIIGAIAILGAINTAYITITKLSKTVAACPTSGCERVLDSPYATVFGLPLALFGLAAYIGMAVFALAPLAINVEQNRKLRTNLEGLTWRLLFIGATAMTVFSGYLMYIMVTQFVSKFGAGGICYYCIASAVFALSMFVLTLIGRDWEDVGQLVMTGIITLMVTLIATLLIYANLSPVDGRGSDGNAGPAIVNTSSTAEIELAKHLKQIGAKMYGAYWCPHCNDQKELFGKEAAAIYPYVECASDAVNSKAALCQEVAPKIEKQTGQSFGFPTWEIKGQYLTGTQQLTDLATKSGYQGPRNFKNAI
;
A
#
# COMPACT_ATOMS: atom_id res chain seq x y z
N MET A 1 -28.88 4.97 62.08
CA MET A 1 -29.21 4.33 60.79
C MET A 1 -28.49 5.08 59.69
N SER A 2 -27.77 4.32 58.88
CA SER A 2 -26.55 4.72 58.18
C SER A 2 -26.79 5.62 56.97
N SER A 3 -25.92 6.63 56.86
CA SER A 3 -25.71 7.50 55.71
C SER A 3 -25.53 6.69 54.41
N LEU A 4 -26.43 6.89 53.44
CA LEU A 4 -26.24 6.48 52.05
C LEU A 4 -25.34 7.52 51.35
N ALA A 5 -24.04 7.43 51.63
CA ALA A 5 -23.02 8.12 50.85
C ALA A 5 -22.97 7.47 49.46
N GLY A 6 -23.63 8.10 48.48
CA GLY A 6 -23.48 7.76 47.07
C GLY A 6 -22.02 7.89 46.64
N ARG A 7 -21.31 6.77 46.58
CA ARG A 7 -19.97 6.66 45.98
C ARG A 7 -20.08 7.14 44.53
N ARG A 8 -19.64 8.37 44.25
CA ARG A 8 -19.30 8.81 42.89
C ARG A 8 -18.23 7.85 42.39
N ARG A 9 -18.60 6.87 41.55
CA ARG A 9 -17.62 6.05 40.82
C ARG A 9 -16.79 7.02 39.98
N ASN A 10 -15.53 7.23 40.36
CA ASN A 10 -14.56 7.92 39.51
C ASN A 10 -14.45 7.12 38.22
N VAL A 11 -14.97 7.67 37.13
CA VAL A 11 -14.84 7.05 35.80
C VAL A 11 -13.35 6.87 35.54
N PRO A 12 -12.84 5.65 35.32
CA PRO A 12 -11.42 5.41 35.11
C PRO A 12 -10.89 6.31 33.98
N TRP A 13 -9.70 6.88 34.15
CA TRP A 13 -9.08 7.83 33.22
C TRP A 13 -9.09 7.32 31.77
N ILE A 14 -8.97 6.01 31.59
CA ILE A 14 -9.01 5.32 30.30
C ILE A 14 -10.31 5.57 29.53
N HIS A 15 -11.47 5.64 30.19
CA HIS A 15 -12.76 5.88 29.53
C HIS A 15 -12.93 7.32 29.06
N ARG A 16 -12.22 8.26 29.69
CA ARG A 16 -12.29 9.69 29.32
C ARG A 16 -11.47 9.98 28.08
N TRP A 17 -10.29 9.37 27.97
CA TRP A 17 -9.33 9.65 26.89
C TRP A 17 -9.38 8.64 25.73
N SER A 18 -10.01 7.48 25.90
CA SER A 18 -10.08 6.42 24.88
C SER A 18 -10.53 6.93 23.52
N ARG A 19 -11.59 7.73 23.45
CA ARG A 19 -12.10 8.31 22.19
C ARG A 19 -11.08 9.20 21.49
N GLN A 20 -10.40 10.07 22.24
CA GLN A 20 -9.42 11.00 21.67
C GLN A 20 -8.20 10.24 21.16
N ILE A 21 -7.76 9.22 21.89
CA ILE A 21 -6.64 8.36 21.48
C ILE A 21 -7.02 7.55 20.22
N ILE A 22 -8.22 6.95 20.18
CA ILE A 22 -8.73 6.25 18.98
C ILE A 22 -8.78 7.21 17.80
N GLY A 23 -9.29 8.43 17.99
CA GLY A 23 -9.34 9.47 16.96
C GLY A 23 -7.94 9.84 16.44
N ALA A 24 -6.96 10.00 17.34
CA ALA A 24 -5.58 10.30 16.95
C ALA A 24 -4.93 9.15 16.15
N ILE A 25 -5.11 7.91 16.59
CA ILE A 25 -4.63 6.72 15.86
C ILE A 25 -5.30 6.62 14.49
N ALA A 26 -6.62 6.87 14.40
CA ALA A 26 -7.35 6.84 13.15
C ALA A 26 -6.85 7.92 12.16
N ILE A 27 -6.53 9.12 12.64
CA ILE A 27 -5.94 10.18 11.81
C ILE A 27 -4.54 9.79 11.33
N LEU A 28 -3.68 9.23 12.18
CA LEU A 28 -2.36 8.73 11.77
C LEU A 28 -2.49 7.60 10.74
N GLY A 29 -3.45 6.70 10.93
CA GLY A 29 -3.78 5.65 9.97
C GLY A 29 -4.25 6.23 8.63
N ALA A 30 -5.08 7.28 8.65
CA ALA A 30 -5.52 7.98 7.43
C ALA A 30 -4.36 8.68 6.71
N ILE A 31 -3.42 9.30 7.43
CA ILE A 31 -2.22 9.89 6.83
C ILE A 31 -1.36 8.81 6.17
N ASN A 32 -1.14 7.70 6.88
CA ASN A 32 -0.38 6.55 6.38
C ASN A 32 -1.00 5.97 5.11
N THR A 33 -2.32 5.76 5.08
CA THR A 33 -3.03 5.22 3.90
C THR A 33 -3.17 6.24 2.77
N ALA A 34 -3.31 7.53 3.08
CA ALA A 34 -3.32 8.59 2.08
C ALA A 34 -1.97 8.67 1.35
N TYR A 35 -0.86 8.58 2.07
CA TYR A 35 0.48 8.56 1.50
C TYR A 35 0.64 7.43 0.45
N ILE A 36 0.37 6.18 0.84
CA ILE A 36 0.49 5.04 -0.08
C ILE A 36 -0.54 5.08 -1.23
N THR A 37 -1.70 5.72 -1.03
CA THR A 37 -2.68 5.92 -2.10
C THR A 37 -2.14 6.90 -3.13
N ILE A 38 -1.56 8.02 -2.68
CA ILE A 38 -0.97 9.04 -3.55
C ILE A 38 0.21 8.45 -4.32
N THR A 39 1.13 7.74 -3.67
CA THR A 39 2.28 7.14 -4.37
C THR A 39 1.85 6.15 -5.44
N LYS A 40 0.83 5.33 -5.16
CA LYS A 40 0.27 4.38 -6.13
C LYS A 40 -0.41 5.08 -7.31
N LEU A 41 -1.14 6.17 -7.08
CA LEU A 41 -1.78 6.95 -8.15
C LEU A 41 -0.78 7.77 -8.98
N SER A 42 0.26 8.29 -8.34
CA SER A 42 1.31 9.06 -8.99
C SER A 42 2.39 8.19 -9.65
N LYS A 43 2.30 6.85 -9.52
CA LYS A 43 3.32 5.88 -9.97
C LYS A 43 4.74 6.23 -9.50
N THR A 44 4.83 6.83 -8.33
CA THR A 44 6.10 7.19 -7.69
C THR A 44 6.54 6.10 -6.75
N VAL A 45 7.85 5.93 -6.61
CA VAL A 45 8.43 4.95 -5.68
C VAL A 45 8.07 5.36 -4.25
N ALA A 46 7.52 4.43 -3.47
CA ALA A 46 7.25 4.66 -2.06
C ALA A 46 8.57 4.83 -1.29
N ALA A 47 8.59 5.68 -0.28
CA ALA A 47 9.74 5.77 0.60
C ALA A 47 9.76 4.51 1.49
N CYS A 48 10.48 3.47 1.06
CA CYS A 48 10.66 2.25 1.84
C CYS A 48 12.18 1.94 1.95
N PRO A 49 12.67 1.60 3.15
CA PRO A 49 14.09 1.28 3.35
C PRO A 49 14.51 -0.03 2.65
N THR A 50 13.55 -0.77 2.13
CA THR A 50 13.73 -2.03 1.40
C THR A 50 12.80 -2.01 0.19
N SER A 51 13.11 -2.73 -0.88
CA SER A 51 12.20 -2.91 -2.04
C SER A 51 10.94 -3.76 -1.74
N GLY A 52 10.66 -4.03 -0.46
CA GLY A 52 9.58 -4.90 -0.01
C GLY A 52 8.22 -4.24 -0.01
N CYS A 53 8.15 -2.94 0.27
CA CYS A 53 6.88 -2.21 0.24
C CYS A 53 6.31 -2.17 -1.18
N GLU A 54 7.13 -1.89 -2.19
CA GLU A 54 6.73 -1.80 -3.60
C GLU A 54 6.21 -3.15 -4.07
N ARG A 55 6.94 -4.24 -3.78
CA ARG A 55 6.52 -5.60 -4.14
C ARG A 55 5.16 -5.97 -3.55
N VAL A 56 4.88 -5.59 -2.30
CA VAL A 56 3.59 -5.86 -1.64
C VAL A 56 2.50 -4.94 -2.19
N LEU A 57 2.76 -3.63 -2.29
CA LEU A 57 1.79 -2.61 -2.70
C LEU A 57 1.38 -2.70 -4.16
N ASP A 58 2.20 -3.32 -5.01
CA ASP A 58 1.86 -3.53 -6.42
C ASP A 58 1.41 -4.96 -6.74
N SER A 59 1.34 -5.82 -5.73
CA SER A 59 0.81 -7.17 -5.91
C SER A 59 -0.70 -7.17 -6.21
N PRO A 60 -1.23 -8.29 -6.76
CA PRO A 60 -2.67 -8.46 -6.94
C PRO A 60 -3.47 -8.36 -5.63
N TYR A 61 -2.84 -8.58 -4.47
CA TYR A 61 -3.47 -8.43 -3.16
C TYR A 61 -3.68 -6.97 -2.74
N ALA A 62 -3.07 -6.01 -3.44
CA ALA A 62 -3.20 -4.59 -3.16
C ALA A 62 -4.26 -3.88 -4.03
N THR A 63 -5.06 -4.63 -4.77
CA THR A 63 -6.20 -4.15 -5.55
C THR A 63 -7.46 -4.94 -5.20
N VAL A 64 -8.58 -4.24 -5.06
CA VAL A 64 -9.89 -4.82 -4.74
C VAL A 64 -10.92 -4.18 -5.67
N PHE A 65 -11.65 -4.98 -6.44
CA PHE A 65 -12.60 -4.53 -7.48
C PHE A 65 -11.98 -3.54 -8.48
N GLY A 66 -10.69 -3.69 -8.81
CA GLY A 66 -9.96 -2.79 -9.71
C GLY A 66 -9.50 -1.47 -9.08
N LEU A 67 -9.83 -1.22 -7.81
CA LEU A 67 -9.39 -0.03 -7.07
C LEU A 67 -8.26 -0.37 -6.09
N PRO A 68 -7.31 0.55 -5.84
CA PRO A 68 -6.29 0.38 -4.81
C PRO A 68 -6.90 0.05 -3.44
N LEU A 69 -6.40 -1.00 -2.79
CA LEU A 69 -6.84 -1.38 -1.44
C LEU A 69 -6.67 -0.23 -0.43
N ALA A 70 -5.64 0.59 -0.63
CA ALA A 70 -5.34 1.75 0.19
C ALA A 70 -6.48 2.80 0.23
N LEU A 71 -7.31 2.92 -0.82
CA LEU A 71 -8.50 3.79 -0.82
C LEU A 71 -9.54 3.30 0.19
N PHE A 72 -9.79 2.00 0.24
CA PHE A 72 -10.72 1.42 1.22
C PHE A 72 -10.16 1.57 2.64
N GLY A 73 -8.85 1.39 2.81
CA GLY A 73 -8.17 1.67 4.08
C GLY A 73 -8.32 3.14 4.51
N LEU A 74 -8.13 4.09 3.59
CA LEU A 74 -8.31 5.52 3.85
C LEU A 74 -9.75 5.85 4.27
N ALA A 75 -10.74 5.33 3.55
CA ALA A 75 -12.15 5.51 3.89
C ALA A 75 -12.47 4.93 5.28
N ALA A 76 -11.94 3.74 5.60
CA ALA A 76 -12.11 3.12 6.92
C ALA A 76 -11.51 3.96 8.05
N TYR A 77 -10.27 4.44 7.89
CA TYR A 77 -9.62 5.29 8.90
C TYR A 77 -10.33 6.64 9.09
N ILE A 78 -10.80 7.27 8.01
CA ILE A 78 -11.63 8.49 8.10
C ILE A 78 -12.94 8.20 8.85
N GLY A 79 -13.62 7.11 8.52
CA GLY A 79 -14.84 6.69 9.20
C GLY A 79 -14.63 6.48 10.71
N MET A 80 -13.53 5.82 11.09
CA MET A 80 -13.15 5.62 12.48
C MET A 80 -12.86 6.95 13.20
N ALA A 81 -12.17 7.88 12.54
CA ALA A 81 -11.93 9.22 13.09
C ALA A 81 -13.24 9.99 13.32
N VAL A 82 -14.18 9.92 12.37
CA VAL A 82 -15.51 10.52 12.49
C VAL A 82 -16.28 9.90 13.66
N PHE A 83 -16.35 8.58 13.77
CA PHE A 83 -17.07 7.93 14.88
C PHE A 83 -16.44 8.22 16.26
N ALA A 84 -15.12 8.37 16.31
CA ALA A 84 -14.41 8.73 17.54
C ALA A 84 -14.68 10.18 17.96
N LEU A 85 -14.63 11.12 17.02
CA LEU A 85 -14.63 12.56 17.28
C LEU A 85 -16.01 13.23 17.18
N ALA A 86 -16.97 12.69 16.41
CA ALA A 86 -18.27 13.34 16.18
C ALA A 86 -19.04 13.66 17.49
N PRO A 87 -19.08 12.78 18.51
CA PRO A 87 -19.77 13.12 19.76
C PRO A 87 -19.08 14.22 20.58
N LEU A 88 -17.79 14.48 20.36
CA LEU A 88 -17.05 15.55 21.02
C LEU A 88 -17.39 16.92 20.44
N ALA A 89 -17.85 16.99 19.20
CA ALA A 89 -18.27 18.23 18.55
C ALA A 89 -19.64 18.75 19.04
N ILE A 90 -20.38 17.95 19.82
CA ILE A 90 -21.71 18.30 20.31
C ILE A 90 -21.62 18.85 21.74
N ASN A 91 -22.10 20.09 21.91
CA ASN A 91 -22.19 20.76 23.20
C ASN A 91 -23.12 20.02 24.17
N VAL A 92 -22.59 19.64 25.34
CA VAL A 92 -23.32 18.88 26.38
C VAL A 92 -24.52 19.67 26.89
N GLU A 93 -24.36 20.99 27.03
CA GLU A 93 -25.33 21.87 27.68
C GLU A 93 -26.62 22.03 26.88
N GLN A 94 -26.54 22.00 25.54
CA GLN A 94 -27.73 22.14 24.69
C GLN A 94 -28.46 20.81 24.46
N ASN A 95 -27.74 19.68 24.31
CA ASN A 95 -28.33 18.46 23.75
C ASN A 95 -27.84 17.16 24.42
N ARG A 96 -27.94 17.09 25.75
CA ARG A 96 -27.47 15.94 26.55
C ARG A 96 -27.97 14.57 26.06
N LYS A 97 -29.27 14.45 25.72
CA LYS A 97 -29.89 13.20 25.26
C LYS A 97 -29.37 12.74 23.88
N LEU A 98 -29.16 13.71 22.98
CA LEU A 98 -28.60 13.44 21.65
C LEU A 98 -27.16 12.95 21.78
N ARG A 99 -26.34 13.61 22.60
CA ARG A 99 -24.95 13.21 22.85
C ARG A 99 -24.84 11.81 23.42
N THR A 100 -25.64 11.45 24.43
CA THR A 100 -25.60 10.09 25.01
C THR A 100 -25.99 9.01 24.00
N ASN A 101 -27.00 9.26 23.16
CA ASN A 101 -27.41 8.32 22.12
C ASN A 101 -26.32 8.16 21.05
N LEU A 102 -25.72 9.27 20.59
CA LEU A 102 -24.61 9.26 19.64
C LEU A 102 -23.37 8.57 20.22
N GLU A 103 -23.03 8.81 21.48
CA GLU A 103 -21.91 8.14 22.15
C GLU A 103 -22.10 6.63 22.19
N GLY A 104 -23.32 6.14 22.44
CA GLY A 104 -23.64 4.71 22.40
C GLY A 104 -23.57 4.11 21.00
N LEU A 105 -24.19 4.76 20.02
CA LEU A 105 -24.19 4.29 18.63
C LEU A 105 -22.78 4.27 18.04
N THR A 106 -22.07 5.39 18.13
CA THR A 106 -20.71 5.51 17.57
C THR A 106 -19.73 4.57 18.26
N TRP A 107 -19.89 4.28 19.55
CA TRP A 107 -19.04 3.28 20.22
C TRP A 107 -19.26 1.86 19.69
N ARG A 108 -20.52 1.48 19.43
CA ARG A 108 -20.84 0.20 18.77
C ARG A 108 -20.23 0.13 17.37
N LEU A 109 -20.32 1.21 16.60
CA LEU A 109 -19.70 1.29 15.26
C LEU A 109 -18.17 1.25 15.32
N LEU A 110 -17.54 1.89 16.32
CA LEU A 110 -16.10 1.81 16.54
C LEU A 110 -15.66 0.38 16.86
N PHE A 111 -16.42 -0.35 17.68
CA PHE A 111 -16.12 -1.74 18.00
C PHE A 111 -16.23 -2.65 16.75
N ILE A 112 -17.32 -2.53 15.98
CA ILE A 112 -17.51 -3.29 14.74
C ILE A 112 -16.40 -2.95 13.74
N GLY A 113 -16.14 -1.66 13.51
CA GLY A 113 -15.11 -1.18 12.61
C GLY A 113 -13.72 -1.65 12.99
N ALA A 114 -13.32 -1.50 14.26
CA ALA A 114 -12.01 -1.93 14.74
C ALA A 114 -11.83 -3.45 14.68
N THR A 115 -12.87 -4.23 14.96
CA THR A 115 -12.86 -5.69 14.81
C THR A 115 -12.64 -6.08 13.35
N ALA A 116 -13.43 -5.51 12.43
CA ALA A 116 -13.30 -5.78 11.00
C ALA A 116 -11.91 -5.39 10.47
N MET A 117 -11.42 -4.20 10.82
CA MET A 117 -10.08 -3.74 10.41
C MET A 117 -8.96 -4.63 10.95
N THR A 118 -9.08 -5.14 12.18
CA THR A 118 -8.09 -6.03 12.78
C THR A 118 -8.08 -7.40 12.11
N VAL A 119 -9.25 -7.98 11.84
CA VAL A 119 -9.39 -9.27 11.13
C VAL A 119 -8.84 -9.17 9.72
N PHE A 120 -9.24 -8.13 8.98
CA PHE A 120 -8.75 -7.88 7.62
C PHE A 120 -7.24 -7.65 7.58
N SER A 121 -6.71 -6.82 8.49
CA SER A 121 -5.25 -6.59 8.59
C SER A 121 -4.50 -7.86 8.97
N GLY A 122 -5.07 -8.70 9.85
CA GLY A 122 -4.50 -10.00 10.20
C GLY A 122 -4.37 -10.93 8.99
N TYR A 123 -5.38 -10.95 8.10
CA TYR A 123 -5.32 -11.71 6.86
C TYR A 123 -4.23 -11.16 5.91
N LEU A 124 -4.13 -9.84 5.73
CA LEU A 124 -3.07 -9.25 4.90
C LEU A 124 -1.67 -9.53 5.47
N MET A 125 -1.52 -9.52 6.79
CA MET A 125 -0.28 -9.89 7.46
C MET A 125 0.06 -11.37 7.21
N TYR A 126 -0.93 -12.26 7.23
CA TYR A 126 -0.76 -13.66 6.85
C TYR A 126 -0.29 -13.81 5.40
N ILE A 127 -0.88 -13.09 4.46
CA ILE A 127 -0.45 -13.07 3.06
C ILE A 127 0.97 -12.51 2.92
N MET A 128 1.30 -11.41 3.61
CA MET A 128 2.65 -10.85 3.60
C MET A 128 3.69 -11.88 4.04
N VAL A 129 3.43 -12.61 5.14
CA VAL A 129 4.35 -13.63 5.64
C VAL A 129 4.45 -14.81 4.67
N THR A 130 3.32 -15.33 4.20
CA THR A 130 3.28 -16.58 3.42
C THR A 130 3.62 -16.43 1.95
N GLN A 131 3.32 -15.29 1.33
CA GLN A 131 3.54 -15.05 -0.09
C GLN A 131 4.77 -14.18 -0.38
N PHE A 132 5.19 -13.33 0.56
CA PHE A 132 6.29 -12.39 0.32
C PHE A 132 7.50 -12.71 1.20
N VAL A 133 7.37 -12.72 2.52
CA VAL A 133 8.51 -12.94 3.42
C VAL A 133 9.10 -14.34 3.25
N SER A 134 8.26 -15.37 3.09
CA SER A 134 8.73 -16.75 2.85
C SER A 134 9.56 -16.91 1.57
N LYS A 135 9.29 -16.09 0.54
CA LYS A 135 9.92 -16.18 -0.79
C LYS A 135 11.09 -15.21 -0.95
N PHE A 136 10.99 -14.02 -0.38
CA PHE A 136 11.92 -12.91 -0.61
C PHE A 136 12.66 -12.47 0.67
N GLY A 137 12.46 -13.17 1.79
CA GLY A 137 13.05 -12.83 3.08
C GLY A 137 12.68 -11.42 3.53
N ALA A 138 13.68 -10.66 3.97
CA ALA A 138 13.49 -9.26 4.39
C ALA A 138 12.98 -8.35 3.25
N GLY A 139 13.25 -8.70 1.99
CA GLY A 139 12.76 -7.98 0.81
C GLY A 139 11.27 -8.20 0.49
N GLY A 140 10.52 -8.88 1.36
CA GLY A 140 9.07 -9.02 1.30
C GLY A 140 8.31 -8.29 2.40
N ILE A 141 9.01 -7.53 3.25
CA ILE A 141 8.41 -6.82 4.39
C ILE A 141 7.90 -5.45 3.93
N CYS A 142 6.63 -5.16 4.22
CA CYS A 142 6.04 -3.84 4.02
C CYS A 142 5.78 -3.14 5.35
N TYR A 143 6.58 -2.11 5.65
CA TYR A 143 6.47 -1.34 6.89
C TYR A 143 5.14 -0.59 7.01
N TYR A 144 4.60 -0.09 5.90
CA TYR A 144 3.28 0.58 5.87
C TYR A 144 2.13 -0.36 6.25
N CYS A 145 2.19 -1.62 5.82
CA CYS A 145 1.21 -2.65 6.18
C CYS A 145 1.30 -3.01 7.68
N ILE A 146 2.52 -3.15 8.22
CA ILE A 146 2.75 -3.40 9.64
C ILE A 146 2.20 -2.24 10.48
N ALA A 147 2.51 -0.99 10.12
CA ALA A 147 2.00 0.18 10.82
C ALA A 147 0.46 0.19 10.85
N SER A 148 -0.18 -0.07 9.71
CA SER A 148 -1.65 -0.18 9.64
C SER A 148 -2.20 -1.30 10.53
N ALA A 149 -1.56 -2.47 10.57
CA ALA A 149 -1.98 -3.57 11.44
C ALA A 149 -1.87 -3.21 12.93
N VAL A 150 -0.81 -2.51 13.33
CA VAL A 150 -0.62 -2.01 14.70
C VAL A 150 -1.68 -0.97 15.06
N PHE A 151 -2.00 -0.05 14.15
CA PHE A 151 -3.07 0.94 14.37
C PHE A 151 -4.44 0.28 14.55
N ALA A 152 -4.79 -0.68 13.68
CA ALA A 152 -6.05 -1.43 13.78
C ALA A 152 -6.17 -2.19 15.12
N LEU A 153 -5.12 -2.93 15.49
CA LEU A 153 -5.08 -3.68 16.75
C LEU A 153 -5.19 -2.74 17.97
N SER A 154 -4.48 -1.61 17.94
CA SER A 154 -4.52 -0.63 19.03
C SER A 154 -5.92 -0.04 19.20
N MET A 155 -6.61 0.30 18.10
CA MET A 155 -8.00 0.75 18.15
C MET A 155 -8.94 -0.34 18.67
N PHE A 156 -8.75 -1.60 18.28
CA PHE A 156 -9.55 -2.71 18.79
C PHE A 156 -9.40 -2.88 20.31
N VAL A 157 -8.16 -2.88 20.81
CA VAL A 157 -7.90 -2.95 22.26
C VAL A 157 -8.53 -1.76 23.00
N LEU A 158 -8.39 -0.55 22.48
CA LEU A 158 -8.97 0.66 23.09
C LEU A 158 -10.50 0.68 23.07
N THR A 159 -11.14 0.11 22.05
CA THR A 159 -12.61 -0.01 21.99
C THR A 159 -13.16 -1.05 22.96
N LEU A 160 -12.39 -2.10 23.26
CA LEU A 160 -12.73 -3.08 24.29
C LEU A 160 -12.66 -2.48 25.70
N ILE A 161 -11.52 -1.86 26.06
CA ILE A 161 -11.28 -1.36 27.43
C ILE A 161 -11.85 0.04 27.68
N GLY A 162 -12.16 0.79 26.62
CA GLY A 162 -12.51 2.21 26.71
C GLY A 162 -13.96 2.51 27.09
N ARG A 163 -14.81 1.50 27.29
CA ARG A 163 -16.21 1.63 27.71
C ARG A 163 -16.63 0.50 28.65
N ASP A 164 -17.44 0.83 29.64
CA ASP A 164 -18.14 -0.17 30.45
C ASP A 164 -19.26 -0.79 29.60
N TRP A 165 -19.13 -2.09 29.34
CA TRP A 165 -20.11 -2.86 28.60
C TRP A 165 -21.14 -3.44 29.58
N GLU A 166 -22.36 -2.92 29.54
CA GLU A 166 -23.47 -3.44 30.35
C GLU A 166 -23.85 -4.86 29.90
N ASP A 167 -23.82 -5.13 28.59
CA ASP A 167 -24.18 -6.41 27.98
C ASP A 167 -23.00 -7.09 27.28
N VAL A 168 -22.18 -7.83 28.04
CA VAL A 168 -21.04 -8.58 27.49
C VAL A 168 -21.48 -9.64 26.47
N GLY A 169 -22.65 -10.25 26.65
CA GLY A 169 -23.20 -11.23 25.70
C GLY A 169 -23.44 -10.63 24.31
N GLN A 170 -24.02 -9.43 24.25
CA GLN A 170 -24.25 -8.73 22.99
C GLN A 170 -22.92 -8.34 22.31
N LEU A 171 -21.92 -7.94 23.11
CA LEU A 171 -20.58 -7.62 22.61
C LEU A 171 -19.94 -8.84 21.92
N VAL A 172 -19.92 -9.99 22.60
CA VAL A 172 -19.32 -11.22 22.09
C VAL A 172 -20.03 -11.69 20.82
N MET A 173 -21.37 -11.66 20.80
CA MET A 173 -22.16 -12.03 19.62
C MET A 173 -21.86 -11.10 18.44
N THR A 174 -21.84 -9.79 18.67
CA THR A 174 -21.53 -8.80 17.62
C THR A 174 -20.09 -8.98 17.12
N GLY A 175 -19.15 -9.29 18.00
CA GLY A 175 -17.76 -9.55 17.65
C GLY A 175 -17.60 -10.80 16.79
N ILE A 176 -18.23 -11.92 17.16
CA ILE A 176 -18.19 -13.16 16.37
C ILE A 176 -18.82 -12.96 15.00
N ILE A 177 -19.99 -12.32 14.92
CA ILE A 177 -20.65 -12.04 13.65
C ILE A 177 -19.73 -11.19 12.76
N THR A 178 -19.15 -10.12 13.32
CA THR A 178 -18.23 -9.24 12.58
C THR A 178 -17.02 -10.02 12.09
N LEU A 179 -16.40 -10.85 12.94
CA LEU A 179 -15.26 -11.68 12.56
C LEU A 179 -15.61 -12.62 11.41
N MET A 180 -16.71 -13.35 11.51
CA MET A 180 -17.13 -14.31 10.48
C MET A 180 -17.44 -13.61 9.16
N VAL A 181 -18.21 -12.52 9.20
CA VAL A 181 -18.56 -11.75 8.00
C VAL A 181 -17.32 -11.17 7.34
N THR A 182 -16.43 -10.54 8.10
CA THR A 182 -15.19 -9.98 7.55
C THR A 182 -14.29 -11.06 6.98
N LEU A 183 -14.11 -12.19 7.68
CA LEU A 183 -13.26 -13.28 7.20
C LEU A 183 -13.81 -13.89 5.91
N ILE A 184 -15.11 -14.21 5.87
CA ILE A 184 -15.77 -14.75 4.67
C ILE A 184 -15.65 -13.76 3.51
N ALA A 185 -15.96 -12.49 3.72
CA ALA A 185 -15.85 -11.47 2.68
C ALA A 185 -14.41 -11.35 2.15
N THR A 186 -13.42 -11.37 3.05
CA THR A 186 -12.00 -11.32 2.69
C THR A 186 -11.60 -12.52 1.85
N LEU A 187 -12.00 -13.73 2.27
CA LEU A 187 -11.72 -14.95 1.53
C LEU A 187 -12.39 -14.94 0.15
N LEU A 188 -13.64 -14.50 0.03
CA LEU A 188 -14.33 -14.40 -1.26
C LEU A 188 -13.66 -13.41 -2.22
N ILE A 189 -13.20 -12.27 -1.72
CA ILE A 189 -12.48 -11.26 -2.52
C ILE A 189 -11.19 -11.85 -3.09
N TYR A 190 -10.46 -12.65 -2.29
CA TYR A 190 -9.14 -13.16 -2.66
C TYR A 190 -9.13 -14.63 -3.13
N ALA A 191 -10.28 -15.32 -3.17
CA ALA A 191 -10.38 -16.75 -3.52
C ALA A 191 -9.87 -17.05 -4.93
N ASN A 192 -10.01 -16.09 -5.85
CA ASN A 192 -9.63 -16.25 -7.25
C ASN A 192 -8.22 -15.72 -7.55
N LEU A 193 -7.47 -15.24 -6.55
CA LEU A 193 -6.10 -14.80 -6.76
C LEU A 193 -5.16 -16.01 -6.70
N SER A 194 -4.41 -16.22 -7.78
CA SER A 194 -3.31 -17.17 -7.79
C SER A 194 -2.23 -16.77 -6.77
N PRO A 195 -1.58 -17.73 -6.10
CA PRO A 195 -0.40 -17.47 -5.28
C PRO A 195 0.65 -16.69 -6.07
N VAL A 196 1.45 -15.86 -5.38
CA VAL A 196 2.54 -15.12 -6.05
C VAL A 196 3.61 -16.13 -6.50
N ASP A 197 3.49 -16.69 -7.69
CA ASP A 197 4.50 -17.63 -8.17
C ASP A 197 5.81 -16.89 -8.40
N GLY A 198 6.82 -17.22 -7.59
CA GLY A 198 8.22 -16.85 -7.85
C GLY A 198 8.79 -17.57 -9.07
N ARG A 199 7.97 -18.35 -9.80
CA ARG A 199 8.32 -19.11 -10.99
C ARG A 199 7.12 -19.08 -11.95
N GLY A 200 7.09 -18.11 -12.84
CA GLY A 200 6.32 -18.24 -14.06
C GLY A 200 6.80 -19.47 -14.84
N SER A 201 5.87 -20.18 -15.48
CA SER A 201 6.09 -21.44 -16.22
C SER A 201 7.04 -21.31 -17.43
N ASP A 202 7.63 -20.15 -17.66
CA ASP A 202 8.84 -19.96 -18.47
C ASP A 202 9.79 -19.09 -17.63
N GLY A 203 10.96 -19.63 -17.29
CA GLY A 203 11.80 -19.18 -16.17
C GLY A 203 11.93 -17.67 -16.01
N ASN A 204 11.59 -17.16 -14.82
CA ASN A 204 11.85 -15.79 -14.34
C ASN A 204 11.61 -14.67 -15.38
N ALA A 205 10.63 -14.85 -16.27
CA ALA A 205 10.14 -13.82 -17.14
C ALA A 205 9.04 -13.05 -16.39
N GLY A 206 9.14 -11.72 -16.38
CA GLY A 206 8.13 -10.84 -15.80
C GLY A 206 6.76 -10.97 -16.47
N PRO A 207 5.76 -10.19 -16.04
CA PRO A 207 4.48 -10.10 -16.74
C PRO A 207 4.68 -9.91 -18.25
N ALA A 208 3.84 -10.56 -19.06
CA ALA A 208 3.92 -10.44 -20.50
C ALA A 208 3.54 -9.01 -20.94
N ILE A 209 4.30 -8.46 -21.88
CA ILE A 209 4.00 -7.15 -22.49
C ILE A 209 2.85 -7.34 -23.48
N VAL A 210 1.73 -6.67 -23.22
CA VAL A 210 0.49 -6.81 -23.99
C VAL A 210 0.41 -5.79 -25.12
N ASN A 211 0.91 -4.57 -24.90
CA ASN A 211 0.88 -3.51 -25.89
C ASN A 211 1.84 -3.79 -27.06
N THR A 212 1.45 -3.35 -28.25
CA THR A 212 2.30 -3.33 -29.44
C THR A 212 2.93 -1.97 -29.66
N SER A 213 4.11 -1.97 -30.25
CA SER A 213 4.91 -0.77 -30.53
C SER A 213 4.48 -0.14 -31.85
N SER A 214 4.49 1.19 -31.93
CA SER A 214 4.47 1.88 -33.23
C SER A 214 5.90 2.17 -33.71
N THR A 215 6.02 2.74 -34.91
CA THR A 215 7.30 3.21 -35.45
C THR A 215 8.00 4.17 -34.49
N ALA A 216 7.25 5.05 -33.79
CA ALA A 216 7.83 6.03 -32.87
C ALA A 216 8.53 5.36 -31.68
N GLU A 217 7.91 4.37 -31.04
CA GLU A 217 8.50 3.62 -29.92
C GLU A 217 9.73 2.84 -30.36
N ILE A 218 9.67 2.18 -31.52
CA ILE A 218 10.77 1.39 -32.07
C ILE A 218 11.99 2.29 -32.35
N GLU A 219 11.80 3.44 -32.99
CA GLU A 219 12.88 4.35 -33.31
C GLU A 219 13.49 5.01 -32.05
N LEU A 220 12.66 5.35 -31.05
CA LEU A 220 13.17 5.82 -29.76
C LEU A 220 13.99 4.72 -29.05
N ALA A 221 13.53 3.47 -29.04
CA ALA A 221 14.25 2.37 -28.41
C ALA A 221 15.59 2.08 -29.10
N LYS A 222 15.65 2.20 -30.43
CA LYS A 222 16.91 2.12 -31.20
C LYS A 222 17.86 3.26 -30.83
N HIS A 223 17.37 4.49 -30.73
CA HIS A 223 18.17 5.64 -30.30
C HIS A 223 18.75 5.43 -28.89
N LEU A 224 17.92 4.99 -27.94
CA LEU A 224 18.35 4.68 -26.58
C LEU A 224 19.46 3.62 -26.56
N LYS A 225 19.31 2.57 -27.38
CA LYS A 225 20.37 1.57 -27.59
C LYS A 225 21.65 2.18 -28.15
N GLN A 226 21.56 3.04 -29.16
CA GLN A 226 22.70 3.66 -29.82
C GLN A 226 23.51 4.54 -28.87
N ILE A 227 22.84 5.29 -27.99
CA ILE A 227 23.52 6.16 -27.01
C ILE A 227 23.95 5.41 -25.74
N GLY A 228 23.72 4.09 -25.67
CA GLY A 228 24.07 3.27 -24.52
C GLY A 228 23.23 3.54 -23.27
N ALA A 229 22.01 4.08 -23.44
CA ALA A 229 21.08 4.27 -22.33
C ALA A 229 20.66 2.90 -21.76
N LYS A 230 20.55 2.80 -20.43
CA LYS A 230 20.20 1.56 -19.74
C LYS A 230 18.99 1.75 -18.86
N MET A 231 18.08 0.77 -18.86
CA MET A 231 17.05 0.66 -17.84
C MET A 231 17.47 -0.41 -16.83
N TYR A 232 17.72 -0.01 -15.60
CA TYR A 232 17.88 -0.91 -14.46
C TYR A 232 16.49 -1.26 -13.92
N GLY A 233 16.19 -2.54 -13.80
CA GLY A 233 14.91 -2.97 -13.29
C GLY A 233 14.90 -4.42 -12.89
N ALA A 234 13.69 -4.94 -12.75
CA ALA A 234 13.43 -6.21 -12.11
C ALA A 234 12.30 -6.94 -12.86
N TYR A 235 12.42 -8.24 -13.19
CA TYR A 235 11.35 -8.98 -13.88
C TYR A 235 9.98 -8.92 -13.16
N TRP A 236 9.98 -8.91 -11.83
CA TRP A 236 8.80 -8.86 -10.94
C TRP A 236 8.42 -7.41 -10.60
N CYS A 237 9.14 -6.41 -11.11
CA CYS A 237 8.85 -5.00 -10.85
C CYS A 237 7.74 -4.52 -11.80
N PRO A 238 6.59 -4.10 -11.26
CA PRO A 238 5.45 -3.71 -12.07
C PRO A 238 5.64 -2.33 -12.70
N HIS A 239 6.29 -1.36 -12.04
CA HIS A 239 6.66 -0.11 -12.70
C HIS A 239 7.65 -0.31 -13.87
N CYS A 240 8.44 -1.37 -13.82
CA CYS A 240 9.29 -1.79 -14.92
C CYS A 240 8.45 -2.41 -16.04
N ASN A 241 7.38 -3.13 -15.70
CA ASN A 241 6.39 -3.57 -16.67
C ASN A 241 5.63 -2.39 -17.28
N ASP A 242 5.16 -1.42 -16.50
CA ASP A 242 4.52 -0.19 -16.99
C ASP A 242 5.42 0.53 -18.00
N GLN A 243 6.72 0.66 -17.69
CA GLN A 243 7.68 1.24 -18.62
C GLN A 243 7.78 0.43 -19.91
N LYS A 244 7.82 -0.92 -19.82
CA LYS A 244 7.85 -1.82 -20.98
C LYS A 244 6.57 -1.73 -21.81
N GLU A 245 5.40 -1.60 -21.18
CA GLU A 245 4.10 -1.42 -21.83
C GLU A 245 3.99 -0.10 -22.59
N LEU A 246 4.66 0.97 -22.13
CA LEU A 246 4.77 2.20 -22.90
C LEU A 246 5.54 1.98 -24.19
N PHE A 247 6.63 1.24 -24.16
CA PHE A 247 7.37 0.91 -25.38
C PHE A 247 6.62 -0.09 -26.27
N GLY A 248 5.88 -1.03 -25.67
CA GLY A 248 5.30 -2.16 -26.38
C GLY A 248 6.32 -3.27 -26.64
N LYS A 249 5.81 -4.43 -27.05
CA LYS A 249 6.54 -5.70 -27.12
C LYS A 249 7.82 -5.64 -27.97
N GLU A 250 7.73 -5.03 -29.14
CA GLU A 250 8.83 -4.93 -30.11
C GLU A 250 9.92 -3.95 -29.64
N ALA A 251 9.55 -2.76 -29.20
CA ALA A 251 10.51 -1.74 -28.78
C ALA A 251 11.17 -2.07 -27.43
N ALA A 252 10.44 -2.73 -26.52
CA ALA A 252 10.98 -3.19 -25.24
C ALA A 252 12.10 -4.24 -25.39
N ALA A 253 12.17 -4.94 -26.52
CA ALA A 253 13.24 -5.89 -26.82
C ALA A 253 14.51 -5.22 -27.38
N ILE A 254 14.48 -3.91 -27.69
CA ILE A 254 15.57 -3.22 -28.40
C ILE A 254 16.53 -2.53 -27.43
N TYR A 255 16.00 -1.74 -26.49
CA TYR A 255 16.84 -0.93 -25.60
C TYR A 255 17.56 -1.81 -24.55
N PRO A 256 18.74 -1.39 -24.06
CA PRO A 256 19.47 -2.12 -23.03
C PRO A 256 18.71 -2.18 -21.69
N TYR A 257 18.34 -3.39 -21.29
CA TYR A 257 17.74 -3.68 -19.99
C TYR A 257 18.74 -4.44 -19.10
N VAL A 258 18.89 -3.99 -17.86
CA VAL A 258 19.73 -4.63 -16.83
C VAL A 258 18.81 -5.23 -15.78
N GLU A 259 18.81 -6.56 -15.71
CA GLU A 259 18.03 -7.35 -14.76
C GLU A 259 18.72 -7.38 -13.39
N CYS A 260 18.11 -6.75 -12.38
CA CYS A 260 18.70 -6.59 -11.05
C CYS A 260 18.25 -7.66 -10.04
N ALA A 261 17.37 -8.61 -10.40
CA ALA A 261 16.99 -9.70 -9.48
C ALA A 261 18.18 -10.58 -9.22
N SER A 262 18.45 -10.91 -7.96
CA SER A 262 19.41 -11.96 -7.63
C SER A 262 18.96 -13.35 -8.09
N ASP A 263 17.65 -13.59 -8.18
CA ASP A 263 17.05 -14.87 -8.52
C ASP A 263 16.75 -15.03 -10.02
N ALA A 264 16.95 -14.01 -10.85
CA ALA A 264 16.70 -14.09 -12.29
C ALA A 264 17.76 -14.91 -13.03
N VAL A 265 17.33 -15.60 -14.10
CA VAL A 265 18.20 -16.44 -14.95
C VAL A 265 19.40 -15.64 -15.50
N ASN A 266 19.20 -14.36 -15.82
CA ASN A 266 20.24 -13.46 -16.34
C ASN A 266 20.54 -12.30 -15.37
N SER A 267 20.58 -12.61 -14.08
CA SER A 267 20.87 -11.63 -13.02
C SER A 267 22.15 -10.82 -13.28
N LYS A 268 22.03 -9.51 -13.12
CA LYS A 268 23.11 -8.53 -13.00
C LYS A 268 23.04 -7.81 -11.65
N ALA A 269 22.56 -8.49 -10.60
CA ALA A 269 22.39 -7.91 -9.27
C ALA A 269 23.67 -7.25 -8.73
N ALA A 270 24.84 -7.84 -8.95
CA ALA A 270 26.13 -7.26 -8.55
C ALA A 270 26.38 -5.89 -9.23
N LEU A 271 26.13 -5.78 -10.54
CA LEU A 271 26.23 -4.50 -11.27
C LEU A 271 25.24 -3.47 -10.69
N CYS A 272 24.02 -3.90 -10.36
CA CYS A 272 23.02 -3.02 -9.78
C CYS A 272 23.42 -2.51 -8.38
N GLN A 273 24.09 -3.33 -7.57
CA GLN A 273 24.65 -2.94 -6.28
C GLN A 273 25.80 -1.93 -6.42
N GLU A 274 26.63 -2.04 -7.46
CA GLU A 274 27.72 -1.09 -7.74
C GLU A 274 27.21 0.30 -8.17
N VAL A 275 26.10 0.36 -8.91
CA VAL A 275 25.53 1.64 -9.37
C VAL A 275 24.60 2.29 -8.34
N ALA A 276 24.01 1.51 -7.42
CA ALA A 276 23.10 2.01 -6.38
C ALA A 276 23.63 3.25 -5.61
N PRO A 277 24.88 3.27 -5.08
CA PRO A 277 25.39 4.44 -4.37
C PRO A 277 25.62 5.66 -5.28
N LYS A 278 25.86 5.46 -6.59
CA LYS A 278 25.97 6.57 -7.55
C LYS A 278 24.61 7.20 -7.82
N ILE A 279 23.57 6.36 -7.93
CA ILE A 279 22.18 6.80 -8.13
C ILE A 279 21.74 7.62 -6.92
N GLU A 280 21.90 7.08 -5.71
CA GLU A 280 21.51 7.77 -4.47
C GLU A 280 22.22 9.12 -4.30
N LYS A 281 23.52 9.18 -4.62
CA LYS A 281 24.29 10.44 -4.58
C LYS A 281 23.77 11.49 -5.58
N GLN A 282 23.28 11.08 -6.75
CA GLN A 282 22.84 12.01 -7.79
C GLN A 282 21.37 12.41 -7.65
N THR A 283 20.50 11.50 -7.22
CA THR A 283 19.05 11.72 -7.16
C THR A 283 18.57 12.09 -5.76
N GLY A 284 19.38 11.83 -4.73
CA GLY A 284 18.97 11.95 -3.33
C GLY A 284 17.94 10.88 -2.92
N GLN A 285 17.69 9.88 -3.76
CA GLN A 285 16.73 8.80 -3.52
C GLN A 285 17.46 7.46 -3.49
N SER A 286 17.08 6.60 -2.54
CA SER A 286 17.57 5.23 -2.51
C SER A 286 17.27 4.51 -3.83
N PHE A 287 18.16 3.61 -4.22
CA PHE A 287 18.04 2.91 -5.49
C PHE A 287 16.74 2.11 -5.58
N GLY A 288 15.95 2.38 -6.62
CA GLY A 288 14.67 1.74 -6.89
C GLY A 288 14.50 1.41 -8.37
N PHE A 289 13.42 0.71 -8.69
CA PHE A 289 13.14 0.24 -10.05
C PHE A 289 11.83 0.85 -10.60
N PRO A 290 11.76 1.15 -11.91
CA PRO A 290 12.89 1.22 -12.83
C PRO A 290 13.75 2.45 -12.54
N THR A 291 15.03 2.38 -12.93
CA THR A 291 15.89 3.57 -13.01
C THR A 291 16.56 3.60 -14.38
N TRP A 292 16.47 4.72 -15.07
CA TRP A 292 17.16 4.95 -16.34
C TRP A 292 18.51 5.62 -16.13
N GLU A 293 19.53 5.17 -16.85
CA GLU A 293 20.80 5.88 -17.03
C GLU A 293 20.87 6.37 -18.46
N ILE A 294 20.90 7.70 -18.65
CA ILE A 294 20.94 8.35 -19.95
C ILE A 294 22.04 9.41 -19.90
N LYS A 295 23.09 9.26 -20.72
CA LYS A 295 24.23 10.20 -20.79
C LYS A 295 24.82 10.55 -19.42
N GLY A 296 24.93 9.56 -18.54
CA GLY A 296 25.46 9.74 -17.17
C GLY A 296 24.50 10.42 -16.18
N GLN A 297 23.24 10.63 -16.55
CA GLN A 297 22.18 11.06 -15.64
C GLN A 297 21.26 9.91 -15.27
N TYR A 298 20.89 9.83 -13.99
CA TYR A 298 19.92 8.85 -13.49
C TYR A 298 18.52 9.44 -13.37
N LEU A 299 17.51 8.71 -13.84
CA LEU A 299 16.09 9.06 -13.74
C LEU A 299 15.35 7.91 -13.06
N THR A 300 14.80 8.18 -11.89
CA THR A 300 14.10 7.19 -11.06
C THR A 300 12.62 7.10 -11.42
N GLY A 301 12.06 5.90 -11.33
CA GLY A 301 10.66 5.63 -11.63
C GLY A 301 10.33 5.57 -13.12
N THR A 302 9.09 5.22 -13.43
CA THR A 302 8.58 5.14 -14.80
C THR A 302 8.62 6.53 -15.45
N GLN A 303 9.16 6.61 -16.67
CA GLN A 303 9.31 7.84 -17.45
C GLN A 303 8.37 7.81 -18.65
N GLN A 304 7.75 8.96 -18.96
CA GLN A 304 7.04 9.12 -20.22
C GLN A 304 8.02 9.03 -21.39
N LEU A 305 7.57 8.47 -22.52
CA LEU A 305 8.42 8.34 -23.71
C LEU A 305 8.88 9.69 -24.26
N THR A 306 8.07 10.73 -24.09
CA THR A 306 8.42 12.12 -24.42
C THR A 306 9.57 12.66 -23.58
N ASP A 307 9.65 12.28 -22.31
CA ASP A 307 10.71 12.70 -21.39
C ASP A 307 12.00 11.96 -21.70
N LEU A 308 11.91 10.65 -21.96
CA LEU A 308 13.03 9.83 -22.43
C LEU A 308 13.59 10.37 -23.76
N ALA A 309 12.72 10.71 -24.72
CA ALA A 309 13.11 11.32 -25.98
C ALA A 309 13.84 12.65 -25.77
N THR A 310 13.32 13.51 -24.90
CA THR A 310 13.92 14.83 -24.62
C THR A 310 15.28 14.69 -23.93
N LYS A 311 15.37 13.87 -22.87
CA LYS A 311 16.61 13.67 -22.09
C LYS A 311 17.68 12.90 -22.87
N SER A 312 17.29 12.00 -23.77
CA SER A 312 18.22 11.31 -24.67
C SER A 312 18.67 12.16 -25.87
N GLY A 313 18.03 13.31 -26.13
CA GLY A 313 18.29 14.15 -27.30
C GLY A 313 17.80 13.52 -28.61
N TYR A 314 16.75 12.70 -28.54
CA TYR A 314 16.14 12.05 -29.70
C TYR A 314 15.38 13.06 -30.57
N GLN A 315 15.64 13.03 -31.89
CA GLN A 315 15.04 13.95 -32.88
C GLN A 315 14.04 13.27 -33.83
N GLY A 316 13.77 11.97 -33.68
CA GLY A 316 12.85 11.24 -34.54
C GLY A 316 11.36 11.42 -34.16
N PRO A 317 10.47 10.61 -34.74
CA PRO A 317 9.02 10.69 -34.50
C PRO A 317 8.66 10.53 -33.02
N ARG A 318 7.81 11.43 -32.50
CA ARG A 318 7.36 11.46 -31.10
C ARG A 318 5.87 11.21 -30.91
N ASN A 319 5.19 10.77 -31.98
CA ASN A 319 3.78 10.37 -31.97
C ASN A 319 3.64 8.96 -31.37
N PHE A 320 3.98 8.83 -30.09
CA PHE A 320 3.88 7.57 -29.37
C PHE A 320 2.42 7.15 -29.24
N LYS A 321 2.15 5.88 -29.52
CA LYS A 321 0.85 5.22 -29.45
C LYS A 321 0.46 4.96 -28.00
N ASN A 322 1.40 4.51 -27.18
CA ASN A 322 1.12 4.15 -25.79
C ASN A 322 1.49 5.33 -24.88
N ALA A 323 0.57 5.71 -23.99
CA ALA A 323 0.77 6.76 -23.00
C ALA A 323 0.13 6.35 -21.66
N ILE A 324 0.64 6.93 -20.58
CA ILE A 324 -0.02 6.91 -19.26
C ILE A 324 -1.15 7.94 -19.26
#